data_AF-A0A448ZWE7-F1
#
_entry.id   AF-A0A448ZWE7-F1
#
_cell.length_a   1.000
_cell.length_b   1.000
_cell.length_c   1.000
_cell.angle_alpha   90.00
_cell.angle_beta   90.00
_cell.angle_gamma   90.00
#
_symmetry.space_group_name_H-M   'P 1'
#
loop_
_entity.id
_entity.type
_entity.pdbx_description
1 polymer ?
#
loop_
_entity_poly.entity_id
_entity_poly.type
_entity_poly.pdbx_seq_one_letter_code
_entity_poly.pdbx_strand_id
1 'polypeptide(L)'
;MPKDWSGIQLQVGKVYVYSLTMMLGMLCAILTVWYFWRREKYDLKQLSILIFIALPTAMIGARTFFIIQQAIDKNWDTVKRFWAIWEGGLSIHGGVIFATFSVIMYLRFSKEGKKISFRKAFSIILPAVLIGQAIGRWGNFANHEIYGGIMSVDSFAFKILTPTIRNHMFIGGHYRLPLFLYEFSANLIAYIIIVWVLNFYNWLRPGTTGGIYILYYGIIRAGMEPLRDGSYTIYKVIASLYIIGGLTLIILFEFIIKLNFNVFRIPLSKNEKLGKIFYFIVYEDKVKNIDVSIEENDQPKKESWIKRLKLKKKTNNNESSLGVTS
;
A
#
# COMPACT_ATOMS: atom_id res chain seq x y z
N MET A 1 -26.06 -33.92 -2.81
CA MET A 1 -25.70 -32.62 -3.40
C MET A 1 -24.75 -31.91 -2.45
N PRO A 2 -23.69 -31.23 -2.93
CA PRO A 2 -22.84 -30.42 -2.07
C PRO A 2 -23.65 -29.30 -1.40
N LYS A 3 -23.23 -28.87 -0.21
CA LYS A 3 -23.85 -27.75 0.50
C LYS A 3 -23.68 -26.47 -0.32
N ASP A 4 -24.78 -25.75 -0.57
CA ASP A 4 -24.75 -24.43 -1.19
C ASP A 4 -24.39 -23.36 -0.15
N TRP A 5 -23.40 -22.54 -0.48
CA TRP A 5 -22.90 -21.46 0.36
C TRP A 5 -23.40 -20.06 -0.04
N SER A 6 -24.31 -19.97 -1.01
CA SER A 6 -24.92 -18.71 -1.41
C SER A 6 -25.55 -17.98 -0.22
N GLY A 7 -25.14 -16.72 -0.01
CA GLY A 7 -25.64 -15.87 1.07
C GLY A 7 -25.14 -16.24 2.48
N ILE A 8 -24.30 -17.26 2.62
CA ILE A 8 -23.76 -17.68 3.93
C ILE A 8 -22.48 -16.89 4.23
N GLN A 9 -22.42 -16.28 5.41
CA GLN A 9 -21.23 -15.59 5.90
C GLN A 9 -20.61 -16.37 7.06
N LEU A 10 -19.30 -16.65 6.97
CA LEU A 10 -18.60 -17.36 8.03
C LEU A 10 -18.34 -16.43 9.23
N GLN A 11 -18.50 -16.98 10.43
CA GLN A 11 -18.34 -16.26 11.70
C GLN A 11 -17.47 -17.05 12.67
N VAL A 12 -16.73 -16.33 13.50
CA VAL A 12 -16.03 -16.87 14.69
C VAL A 12 -16.70 -16.24 15.91
N GLY A 13 -17.48 -17.04 16.63
CA GLY A 13 -18.37 -16.52 17.67
C GLY A 13 -19.39 -15.54 17.09
N LYS A 14 -19.38 -14.28 17.55
CA LYS A 14 -20.28 -13.22 17.07
C LYS A 14 -19.67 -12.31 15.99
N VAL A 15 -18.46 -12.60 15.53
CA VAL A 15 -17.71 -11.73 14.61
C VAL A 15 -17.60 -12.38 13.23
N TYR A 16 -17.94 -11.62 12.19
CA TYR A 16 -17.76 -12.04 10.80
C TYR A 16 -16.28 -12.16 10.45
N VAL A 17 -15.92 -13.29 9.83
CA VAL A 17 -14.54 -13.54 9.36
C VAL A 17 -14.10 -12.46 8.37
N TYR A 18 -15.02 -11.96 7.54
CA TYR A 18 -14.78 -10.84 6.64
C TYR A 18 -14.19 -9.62 7.38
N SER A 19 -14.86 -9.14 8.44
CA SER A 19 -14.40 -7.97 9.20
C SER A 19 -13.05 -8.22 9.87
N LEU A 20 -12.82 -9.44 10.36
CA LEU A 20 -11.54 -9.82 10.96
C LEU A 20 -10.39 -9.78 9.94
N THR A 21 -10.60 -10.33 8.75
CA THR A 21 -9.59 -10.31 7.68
C THR A 21 -9.33 -8.90 7.16
N MET A 22 -10.35 -8.05 7.04
CA MET A 22 -10.18 -6.64 6.66
C MET A 22 -9.35 -5.86 7.68
N MET A 23 -9.65 -6.06 8.97
CA MET A 23 -8.87 -5.46 10.06
C MET A 23 -7.42 -5.95 10.06
N LEU A 24 -7.20 -7.26 9.90
CA LEU A 24 -5.86 -7.84 9.85
C LEU A 24 -5.08 -7.33 8.63
N GLY A 25 -5.72 -7.24 7.47
CA GLY A 25 -5.13 -6.69 6.26
C GLY A 25 -4.68 -5.23 6.44
N MET A 26 -5.55 -4.40 7.03
CA MET A 26 -5.21 -3.02 7.38
C MET A 26 -4.03 -2.95 8.36
N LEU A 27 -4.02 -3.79 9.39
CA LEU A 27 -2.94 -3.83 10.37
C LEU A 27 -1.60 -4.22 9.71
N CYS A 28 -1.59 -5.26 8.87
CA CYS A 28 -0.39 -5.67 8.12
C CYS A 28 0.13 -4.57 7.19
N ALA A 29 -0.77 -3.82 6.54
CA ALA A 29 -0.40 -2.67 5.72
C ALA A 29 0.24 -1.57 6.59
N ILE A 30 -0.36 -1.22 7.74
CA ILE A 30 0.18 -0.24 8.67
C ILE A 30 1.56 -0.66 9.20
N LEU A 31 1.73 -1.94 9.57
CA LEU A 31 3.02 -2.47 10.04
C LEU A 31 4.09 -2.43 8.95
N THR A 32 3.72 -2.70 7.70
CA THR A 32 4.62 -2.54 6.55
C THR A 32 5.05 -1.08 6.41
N VAL A 33 4.09 -0.15 6.43
CA VAL A 33 4.39 1.28 6.35
C VAL A 33 5.29 1.69 7.51
N TRP A 34 4.97 1.30 8.73
CA TRP A 34 5.77 1.58 9.93
C TRP A 34 7.23 1.15 9.78
N TYR A 35 7.47 -0.06 9.27
CA TYR A 35 8.83 -0.58 9.06
C TYR A 35 9.63 0.31 8.10
N PHE A 36 9.09 0.61 6.92
CA PHE A 36 9.77 1.45 5.93
C PHE A 36 9.83 2.93 6.35
N TRP A 37 8.84 3.42 7.09
CA TRP A 37 8.82 4.78 7.62
C TRP A 37 9.97 5.02 8.61
N ARG A 38 10.19 4.06 9.53
CA ARG A 38 11.33 4.06 10.46
C ARG A 38 12.65 3.98 9.74
N ARG A 39 12.73 3.17 8.68
CA ARG A 39 13.93 3.02 7.87
C ARG A 39 14.33 4.32 7.17
N GLU A 40 13.36 5.07 6.67
CA GLU A 40 13.56 6.42 6.11
C GLU A 40 13.80 7.49 7.18
N LYS A 41 13.84 7.11 8.47
CA LYS A 41 14.08 7.99 9.62
C LYS A 41 13.04 9.10 9.79
N TYR A 42 11.84 8.91 9.25
CA TYR A 42 10.72 9.80 9.55
C TYR A 42 10.21 9.59 10.97
N ASP A 43 9.64 10.66 11.54
CA ASP A 43 9.07 10.62 12.88
C ASP A 43 7.82 9.71 12.90
N LEU A 44 7.70 8.86 13.92
CA LEU A 44 6.51 8.04 14.11
C LEU A 44 5.29 8.89 14.45
N LYS A 45 5.47 10.05 15.08
CA LYS A 45 4.38 10.99 15.32
C LYS A 45 3.72 11.43 14.00
N GLN A 46 4.52 11.66 12.96
CA GLN A 46 4.01 11.99 11.63
C GLN A 46 3.18 10.85 11.05
N LEU A 47 3.65 9.60 11.16
CA LEU A 47 2.90 8.43 10.71
C LEU A 47 1.58 8.28 11.47
N SER A 48 1.60 8.42 12.80
CA SER A 48 0.38 8.36 13.61
C SER A 48 -0.63 9.42 13.17
N ILE A 49 -0.19 10.66 12.94
CA ILE A 49 -1.06 11.73 12.42
C ILE A 49 -1.66 11.35 11.06
N LEU A 50 -0.86 10.80 10.14
CA LEU A 50 -1.36 10.33 8.85
C LEU A 50 -2.43 9.24 9.00
N ILE A 51 -2.24 8.28 9.91
CA ILE A 51 -3.22 7.23 10.20
C ILE A 51 -4.49 7.81 10.81
N PHE A 52 -4.36 8.71 11.79
CA PHE A 52 -5.49 9.40 12.43
C PHE A 52 -6.24 10.34 11.48
N ILE A 53 -5.63 10.79 10.40
CA ILE A 53 -6.31 11.51 9.33
C ILE A 53 -6.97 10.51 8.37
N ALA A 54 -6.23 9.52 7.89
CA ALA A 54 -6.66 8.62 6.83
C ALA A 54 -7.83 7.72 7.23
N LEU A 55 -7.79 7.09 8.42
CA LEU A 55 -8.84 6.12 8.81
C LEU A 55 -10.21 6.78 9.04
N PRO A 56 -10.34 7.86 9.84
CA PRO A 56 -11.64 8.49 10.04
C PRO A 56 -12.19 9.11 8.75
N THR A 57 -11.34 9.76 7.96
CA THR A 57 -11.77 10.35 6.67
C THR A 57 -12.16 9.28 5.66
N ALA A 58 -11.50 8.11 5.67
CA ALA A 58 -11.92 6.95 4.88
C ALA A 58 -13.32 6.48 5.28
N MET A 59 -13.59 6.33 6.58
CA MET A 59 -14.90 5.88 7.07
C MET A 59 -16.00 6.88 6.72
N ILE A 60 -15.76 8.17 6.95
CA ILE A 60 -16.70 9.24 6.59
C ILE A 60 -16.93 9.26 5.09
N GLY A 61 -15.86 9.25 4.28
CA GLY A 61 -15.97 9.25 2.82
C GLY A 61 -16.71 8.03 2.29
N ALA A 62 -16.44 6.85 2.84
CA ALA A 62 -17.09 5.62 2.43
C ALA A 62 -18.59 5.65 2.70
N ARG A 63 -19.00 6.22 3.85
CA ARG A 63 -20.42 6.39 4.18
C ARG A 63 -21.08 7.46 3.30
N THR A 64 -20.46 8.62 3.15
CA THR A 64 -20.97 9.71 2.34
C THR A 64 -21.23 9.27 0.91
N PHE A 65 -20.26 8.59 0.29
CA PHE A 65 -20.39 8.15 -1.11
C PHE A 65 -21.45 7.05 -1.28
N PHE A 66 -21.58 6.15 -0.30
CA PHE A 66 -22.69 5.19 -0.29
C PHE A 66 -24.04 5.91 -0.22
N ILE A 67 -24.20 6.89 0.67
CA ILE A 67 -25.46 7.63 0.81
C ILE A 67 -25.80 8.44 -0.46
N ILE A 68 -24.79 9.01 -1.12
CA ILE A 68 -24.96 9.65 -2.43
C ILE A 68 -25.51 8.65 -3.47
N GLN A 69 -24.96 7.44 -3.52
CA GLN A 69 -25.46 6.39 -4.41
C GLN A 69 -26.91 6.02 -4.10
N GLN A 70 -27.26 5.84 -2.81
CA GLN A 70 -28.63 5.58 -2.40
C GLN A 70 -29.59 6.73 -2.73
N ALA A 71 -29.13 7.98 -2.67
CA ALA A 71 -29.92 9.15 -3.06
C ALA A 71 -30.17 9.19 -4.58
N ILE A 72 -29.16 8.83 -5.39
CA ILE A 72 -29.30 8.69 -6.85
C ILE A 72 -30.34 7.61 -7.19
N ASP A 73 -30.30 6.49 -6.46
CA ASP A 73 -31.24 5.37 -6.60
C ASP A 73 -32.61 5.65 -5.92
N LYS A 74 -32.83 6.88 -5.42
CA LYS A 74 -34.06 7.36 -4.76
C LYS A 74 -34.48 6.56 -3.51
N ASN A 75 -33.53 5.92 -2.84
CA ASN A 75 -33.76 5.19 -1.58
C ASN A 75 -33.64 6.13 -0.36
N TRP A 76 -34.65 6.98 -0.16
CA TRP A 76 -34.64 8.03 0.86
C TRP A 76 -34.62 7.52 2.29
N ASP A 77 -35.14 6.33 2.56
CA ASP A 77 -35.11 5.75 3.90
C ASP A 77 -33.70 5.39 4.33
N THR A 78 -32.87 4.90 3.39
CA THR A 78 -31.44 4.68 3.66
C THR A 78 -30.69 6.00 3.82
N VAL A 79 -31.04 7.02 3.03
CA VAL A 79 -30.42 8.35 3.10
C VAL A 79 -30.61 9.00 4.48
N LYS A 80 -31.81 8.91 5.07
CA LYS A 80 -32.10 9.41 6.42
C LYS A 80 -31.22 8.77 7.50
N ARG A 81 -30.72 7.55 7.25
CA ARG A 81 -29.86 6.81 8.18
C ARG A 81 -28.37 7.07 7.95
N PHE A 82 -27.99 8.28 7.53
CA PHE A 82 -26.60 8.63 7.25
C PHE A 82 -25.61 8.19 8.34
N TRP A 83 -25.95 8.37 9.62
CA TRP A 83 -25.07 8.05 10.76
C TRP A 83 -25.01 6.57 11.14
N ALA A 84 -25.92 5.74 10.62
CA ALA A 84 -26.04 4.33 10.98
C ALA A 84 -24.99 3.46 10.27
N ILE A 85 -23.70 3.71 10.53
CA ILE A 85 -22.58 2.99 9.91
C ILE A 85 -22.53 1.50 10.30
N TRP A 86 -23.15 1.13 11.43
CA TRP A 86 -23.27 -0.25 11.90
C TRP A 86 -24.29 -1.07 11.11
N GLU A 87 -25.17 -0.43 10.34
CA GLU A 87 -26.10 -1.10 9.42
C GLU A 87 -25.40 -1.54 8.12
N GLY A 88 -24.09 -1.31 7.99
CA GLY A 88 -23.34 -1.53 6.76
C GLY A 88 -23.55 -0.39 5.76
N GLY A 89 -23.30 -0.64 4.47
CA GLY A 89 -23.41 0.37 3.42
C GLY A 89 -22.24 1.35 3.43
N LEU A 90 -21.09 0.87 2.97
CA LEU A 90 -19.86 1.63 2.81
C LEU A 90 -19.33 1.45 1.39
N SER A 91 -19.09 2.56 0.70
CA SER A 91 -18.50 2.55 -0.63
C SER A 91 -16.98 2.72 -0.52
N ILE A 92 -16.23 1.72 -0.97
CA ILE A 92 -14.76 1.79 -0.97
C ILE A 92 -14.23 2.99 -1.77
N HIS A 93 -14.96 3.43 -2.80
CA HIS A 93 -14.55 4.55 -3.66
C HIS A 93 -14.52 5.85 -2.87
N GLY A 94 -15.56 6.10 -2.07
CA GLY A 94 -15.63 7.24 -1.16
C GLY A 94 -14.50 7.25 -0.13
N GLY A 95 -14.22 6.09 0.45
CA GLY A 95 -13.17 5.97 1.47
C GLY A 95 -11.78 6.25 0.92
N VAL A 96 -11.46 5.69 -0.24
CA VAL A 96 -10.16 5.94 -0.89
C VAL A 96 -10.01 7.41 -1.29
N ILE A 97 -11.06 8.02 -1.88
CA ILE A 97 -11.01 9.42 -2.33
C ILE A 97 -10.80 10.37 -1.16
N PHE A 98 -11.62 10.27 -0.11
CA PHE A 98 -11.55 11.18 1.04
C PHE A 98 -10.24 11.01 1.81
N ALA A 99 -9.81 9.78 2.08
CA ALA A 99 -8.55 9.54 2.77
C ALA A 99 -7.35 10.07 1.98
N THR A 100 -7.31 9.82 0.67
CA THR A 100 -6.23 10.31 -0.20
C THR A 100 -6.21 11.83 -0.22
N PHE A 101 -7.37 12.46 -0.39
CA PHE A 101 -7.50 13.91 -0.40
C PHE A 101 -7.04 14.52 0.92
N SER A 102 -7.53 14.03 2.07
CA SER A 102 -7.16 14.54 3.38
C SER A 102 -5.67 14.35 3.70
N VAL A 103 -5.08 13.22 3.33
CA VAL A 103 -3.63 12.99 3.47
C VAL A 103 -2.83 13.97 2.59
N ILE A 104 -3.23 14.18 1.33
CA ILE A 104 -2.58 15.14 0.44
C ILE A 104 -2.68 16.56 1.02
N MET A 105 -3.85 16.96 1.51
CA MET A 105 -4.04 18.26 2.15
C MET A 105 -3.09 18.44 3.34
N TYR A 106 -2.98 17.43 4.20
CA TYR A 106 -2.04 17.47 5.32
C TYR A 106 -0.58 17.61 4.84
N LEU A 107 -0.15 16.79 3.90
CA LEU A 107 1.23 16.82 3.38
C LEU A 107 1.57 18.16 2.70
N ARG A 108 0.59 18.84 2.09
CA ARG A 108 0.81 20.10 1.37
C ARG A 108 0.68 21.34 2.23
N PHE A 109 -0.25 21.36 3.18
CA PHE A 109 -0.60 22.58 3.91
C PHE A 109 -0.11 22.58 5.37
N SER A 110 0.10 21.42 6.00
CA SER A 110 0.63 21.36 7.37
C SER A 110 2.12 21.66 7.42
N LYS A 111 2.56 22.40 8.46
CA LYS A 111 3.99 22.63 8.75
C LYS A 111 4.74 21.31 8.95
N GLU A 112 4.15 20.38 9.69
CA GLU A 112 4.74 19.06 9.93
C GLU A 112 4.65 18.16 8.69
N GLY A 113 3.56 18.25 7.93
CA GLY A 113 3.37 17.48 6.69
C GLY A 113 4.40 17.83 5.61
N LYS A 114 4.80 19.10 5.49
CA LYS A 114 5.80 19.56 4.52
C LYS A 114 7.21 18.99 4.75
N LYS A 115 7.49 18.46 5.96
CA LYS A 115 8.76 17.77 6.27
C LYS A 115 8.80 16.35 5.70
N ILE A 116 7.66 15.81 5.30
CA ILE A 116 7.52 14.49 4.71
C ILE A 116 7.60 14.64 3.20
N SER A 117 8.53 13.93 2.56
CA SER A 117 8.58 13.92 1.11
C SER A 117 7.39 13.15 0.56
N PHE A 118 6.50 13.85 -0.16
CA PHE A 118 5.32 13.25 -0.79
C PHE A 118 5.68 12.01 -1.61
N ARG A 119 6.79 12.04 -2.35
CA ARG A 119 7.22 10.92 -3.20
C ARG A 119 7.64 9.70 -2.39
N LYS A 120 8.33 9.90 -1.27
CA LYS A 120 8.70 8.81 -0.35
C LYS A 120 7.46 8.24 0.32
N ALA A 121 6.59 9.10 0.86
CA ALA A 121 5.32 8.66 1.45
C ALA A 121 4.48 7.86 0.44
N PHE A 122 4.37 8.33 -0.79
CA PHE A 122 3.67 7.66 -1.87
C PHE A 122 4.28 6.27 -2.21
N SER A 123 5.61 6.16 -2.22
CA SER A 123 6.33 4.90 -2.47
C SER A 123 6.20 3.88 -1.35
N ILE A 124 6.01 4.35 -0.11
CA ILE A 124 5.89 3.49 1.07
C ILE A 124 4.43 3.06 1.26
N ILE A 125 3.50 4.01 1.19
CA ILE A 125 2.09 3.79 1.57
C ILE A 125 1.34 2.99 0.52
N LEU A 126 1.43 3.35 -0.78
CA LEU A 126 0.59 2.72 -1.81
C LEU A 126 0.90 1.23 -1.99
N PRO A 127 2.17 0.80 -2.16
CA PRO A 127 2.48 -0.62 -2.29
C PRO A 127 2.12 -1.45 -1.05
N ALA A 128 2.12 -0.85 0.15
CA ALA A 128 1.70 -1.54 1.37
C ALA A 128 0.22 -1.92 1.37
N VAL A 129 -0.62 -1.32 0.51
CA VAL A 129 -2.03 -1.71 0.36
C VAL A 129 -2.17 -3.14 -0.19
N LEU A 130 -1.16 -3.66 -0.91
CA LEU A 130 -1.20 -4.99 -1.51
C LEU A 130 -1.37 -6.11 -0.48
N ILE A 131 -0.71 -6.03 0.68
CA ILE A 131 -0.90 -7.04 1.73
C ILE A 131 -2.31 -6.98 2.32
N GLY A 132 -2.87 -5.76 2.43
CA GLY A 132 -4.26 -5.57 2.84
C GLY A 132 -5.24 -6.17 1.85
N GLN A 133 -5.02 -5.94 0.54
CA GLN A 133 -5.82 -6.53 -0.52
C GLN A 133 -5.72 -8.06 -0.54
N ALA A 134 -4.52 -8.62 -0.39
CA ALA A 134 -4.33 -10.07 -0.34
C ALA A 134 -5.11 -10.69 0.82
N ILE A 135 -4.92 -10.20 2.05
CA ILE A 135 -5.61 -10.73 3.23
C ILE A 135 -7.13 -10.53 3.11
N GLY A 136 -7.58 -9.37 2.62
CA GLY A 136 -9.01 -9.07 2.43
C GLY A 136 -9.72 -10.04 1.48
N ARG A 137 -9.03 -10.66 0.52
CA ARG A 137 -9.63 -11.68 -0.37
C ARG A 137 -10.11 -12.91 0.38
N TRP A 138 -9.47 -13.27 1.49
CA TRP A 138 -9.98 -14.34 2.36
C TRP A 138 -11.28 -13.96 3.04
N GLY A 139 -11.53 -12.67 3.27
CA GLY A 139 -12.82 -12.16 3.70
C GLY A 139 -13.90 -12.37 2.64
N ASN A 140 -13.61 -12.05 1.38
CA ASN A 140 -14.56 -12.27 0.28
C ASN A 140 -14.92 -13.76 0.13
N PHE A 141 -13.92 -14.64 0.28
CA PHE A 141 -14.15 -16.09 0.33
C PHE A 141 -15.07 -16.49 1.49
N ALA A 142 -14.82 -15.96 2.69
CA ALA A 142 -15.64 -16.25 3.87
C ALA A 142 -17.08 -15.72 3.78
N ASN A 143 -17.31 -14.67 2.99
CA ASN A 143 -18.65 -14.15 2.67
C ASN A 143 -19.26 -14.76 1.41
N HIS A 144 -18.53 -15.64 0.72
CA HIS A 144 -18.92 -16.22 -0.57
C HIS A 144 -19.36 -15.15 -1.58
N GLU A 145 -18.58 -14.07 -1.70
CA GLU A 145 -18.81 -12.96 -2.61
C GLU A 145 -17.63 -12.74 -3.57
N ILE A 146 -17.85 -11.99 -4.66
CA ILE A 146 -16.82 -11.62 -5.65
C ILE A 146 -16.08 -12.87 -6.19
N TYR A 147 -16.85 -13.91 -6.51
CA TYR A 147 -16.36 -15.11 -7.18
C TYR A 147 -16.43 -14.96 -8.71
N GLY A 148 -15.78 -15.89 -9.43
CA GLY A 148 -15.80 -15.87 -10.88
C GLY A 148 -16.96 -16.64 -11.49
N GLY A 149 -16.94 -16.76 -12.82
CA GLY A 149 -17.93 -17.51 -13.59
C GLY A 149 -18.03 -18.99 -13.19
N ILE A 150 -19.01 -19.67 -13.79
CA ILE A 150 -19.25 -21.10 -13.58
C ILE A 150 -18.03 -21.90 -14.06
N MET A 151 -17.59 -22.84 -13.24
CA MET A 151 -16.44 -23.71 -13.45
C MET A 151 -16.89 -25.17 -13.56
N SER A 152 -16.38 -25.88 -14.58
CA SER A 152 -16.60 -27.33 -14.71
C SER A 152 -15.77 -28.12 -13.69
N VAL A 153 -16.32 -29.26 -13.24
CA VAL A 153 -15.64 -30.22 -12.34
C VAL A 153 -14.38 -30.83 -12.97
N ASP A 154 -14.30 -30.86 -14.30
CA ASP A 154 -13.14 -31.38 -15.02
C ASP A 154 -12.03 -30.36 -15.22
N SER A 155 -12.30 -29.09 -14.91
CA SER A 155 -11.33 -28.00 -15.09
C SER A 155 -10.11 -28.19 -14.18
N PHE A 156 -8.96 -27.72 -14.66
CA PHE A 156 -7.72 -27.69 -13.88
C PHE A 156 -7.90 -26.91 -12.56
N ALA A 157 -8.61 -25.79 -12.63
CA ALA A 157 -8.91 -24.95 -11.47
C ALA A 157 -9.72 -25.70 -10.40
N PHE A 158 -10.67 -26.57 -10.77
CA PHE A 158 -11.39 -27.39 -9.79
C PHE A 158 -10.48 -28.46 -9.15
N LYS A 159 -9.64 -29.09 -9.97
CA LYS A 159 -8.76 -30.20 -9.55
C LYS A 159 -7.66 -29.76 -8.59
N ILE A 160 -7.10 -28.56 -8.76
CA ILE A 160 -6.04 -28.02 -7.89
C ILE A 160 -6.54 -27.55 -6.53
N LEU A 161 -7.84 -27.21 -6.40
CA LEU A 161 -8.41 -26.79 -5.13
C LEU A 161 -8.45 -27.94 -4.14
N THR A 162 -8.08 -27.64 -2.89
CA THR A 162 -8.28 -28.56 -1.76
C THR A 162 -9.77 -28.84 -1.57
N PRO A 163 -10.14 -30.03 -1.03
CA PRO A 163 -11.55 -30.37 -0.80
C PRO A 163 -12.30 -29.30 0.01
N THR A 164 -11.65 -28.72 1.02
CA THR A 164 -12.22 -27.65 1.84
C THR A 164 -12.60 -26.43 1.01
N ILE A 165 -11.66 -25.86 0.25
CA ILE A 165 -11.94 -24.66 -0.56
C ILE A 165 -12.96 -24.99 -1.64
N ARG A 166 -12.79 -26.13 -2.32
CA ARG A 166 -13.69 -26.59 -3.38
C ARG A 166 -15.15 -26.68 -2.91
N ASN A 167 -15.39 -27.23 -1.72
CA ASN A 167 -16.73 -27.34 -1.15
C ASN A 167 -17.37 -25.98 -0.87
N HIS A 168 -16.57 -25.00 -0.45
CA HIS A 168 -17.03 -23.63 -0.25
C HIS A 168 -17.24 -22.86 -1.55
N MET A 169 -16.63 -23.29 -2.67
CA MET A 169 -16.85 -22.68 -3.98
C MET A 169 -18.12 -23.18 -4.69
N PHE A 170 -18.94 -24.02 -4.05
CA PHE A 170 -20.28 -24.36 -4.55
C PHE A 170 -21.29 -23.29 -4.10
N ILE A 171 -21.63 -22.39 -5.02
CA ILE A 171 -22.39 -21.17 -4.73
C ILE A 171 -23.47 -20.98 -5.79
N GLY A 172 -24.73 -20.97 -5.35
CA GLY A 172 -25.89 -20.78 -6.22
C GLY A 172 -26.05 -21.94 -7.20
N GLY A 173 -25.96 -23.17 -6.72
CA GLY A 173 -26.12 -24.40 -7.52
C GLY A 173 -24.95 -24.77 -8.44
N HIS A 174 -23.88 -23.97 -8.50
CA HIS A 174 -22.74 -24.19 -9.38
C HIS A 174 -21.40 -24.05 -8.66
N TYR A 175 -20.38 -24.77 -9.12
CA TYR A 175 -19.00 -24.48 -8.74
C TYR A 175 -18.54 -23.20 -9.42
N ARG A 176 -18.00 -22.26 -8.65
CA ARG A 176 -17.52 -20.96 -9.13
C ARG A 176 -16.01 -20.90 -9.17
N LEU A 177 -15.46 -20.13 -10.10
CA LEU A 177 -14.03 -19.89 -10.17
C LEU A 177 -13.54 -19.17 -8.89
N PRO A 178 -12.45 -19.63 -8.25
CA PRO A 178 -11.96 -19.09 -6.97
C PRO A 178 -11.15 -17.80 -7.17
N LEU A 179 -11.77 -16.72 -7.67
CA LEU A 179 -11.08 -15.45 -7.93
C LEU A 179 -10.38 -14.87 -6.69
N PHE A 180 -10.91 -15.14 -5.49
CA PHE A 180 -10.25 -14.76 -4.25
C PHE A 180 -8.80 -15.26 -4.18
N LEU A 181 -8.55 -16.49 -4.63
CA LEU A 181 -7.22 -17.13 -4.58
C LEU A 181 -6.31 -16.55 -5.64
N TYR A 182 -6.85 -16.29 -6.84
CA TYR A 182 -6.08 -15.69 -7.94
C TYR A 182 -5.61 -14.28 -7.55
N GLU A 183 -6.51 -13.47 -7.01
CA GLU A 183 -6.20 -12.12 -6.54
C GLU A 183 -5.32 -12.14 -5.29
N PHE A 184 -5.52 -13.06 -4.35
CA PHE A 184 -4.64 -13.25 -3.20
C PHE A 184 -3.21 -13.52 -3.65
N SER A 185 -3.01 -14.52 -4.52
CA SER A 185 -1.68 -14.91 -5.00
C SER A 185 -1.02 -13.77 -5.78
N ALA A 186 -1.76 -13.13 -6.70
CA ALA A 186 -1.23 -12.00 -7.46
C ALA A 186 -0.79 -10.86 -6.53
N ASN A 187 -1.65 -10.45 -5.60
CA ASN A 187 -1.38 -9.34 -4.68
C ASN A 187 -0.23 -9.66 -3.73
N LEU A 188 -0.13 -10.91 -3.26
CA LEU A 188 0.98 -11.34 -2.41
C LEU A 188 2.31 -11.35 -3.17
N ILE A 189 2.34 -11.85 -4.40
CA ILE A 189 3.55 -11.83 -5.24
C ILE A 189 3.97 -10.39 -5.52
N ALA A 190 3.03 -9.53 -5.92
CA ALA A 190 3.30 -8.12 -6.17
C ALA A 190 3.77 -7.38 -4.90
N TYR A 191 3.19 -7.70 -3.75
CA TYR A 191 3.64 -7.18 -2.46
C TYR A 191 5.10 -7.57 -2.19
N ILE A 192 5.46 -8.83 -2.36
CA ILE A 192 6.84 -9.30 -2.18
C ILE A 192 7.79 -8.57 -3.14
N ILE A 193 7.45 -8.48 -4.42
CA ILE A 193 8.31 -7.84 -5.42
C ILE A 193 8.43 -6.33 -5.16
N ILE A 194 7.32 -5.60 -5.04
CA ILE A 194 7.37 -4.13 -4.97
C ILE A 194 7.88 -3.67 -3.60
N VAL A 195 7.42 -4.30 -2.52
CA VAL A 195 7.78 -3.88 -1.16
C VAL A 195 9.12 -4.49 -0.72
N TRP A 196 9.27 -5.81 -0.80
CA TRP A 196 10.41 -6.51 -0.21
C TRP A 196 11.59 -6.69 -1.16
N VAL A 197 11.43 -6.41 -2.44
CA VAL A 197 12.55 -6.32 -3.39
C VAL A 197 12.80 -4.85 -3.76
N LEU A 198 11.87 -4.19 -4.45
CA LEU A 198 12.12 -2.85 -4.99
C LEU A 198 12.30 -1.78 -3.90
N ASN A 199 11.36 -1.66 -2.96
CA ASN A 199 11.48 -0.71 -1.84
C ASN A 199 12.57 -1.15 -0.84
N PHE A 200 12.77 -2.46 -0.65
CA PHE A 200 13.81 -2.95 0.25
C PHE A 200 15.21 -2.57 -0.26
N TYR A 201 15.51 -2.71 -1.54
CA TYR A 201 16.80 -2.27 -2.07
C TYR A 201 16.83 -0.80 -2.51
N ASN A 202 15.66 -0.15 -2.51
CA ASN A 202 15.46 1.25 -2.90
C ASN A 202 16.03 1.53 -4.30
N TRP A 203 15.85 0.60 -5.22
CA TRP A 203 16.45 0.66 -6.56
C TRP A 203 15.86 1.73 -7.47
N LEU A 204 14.64 2.19 -7.16
CA LEU A 204 13.90 3.13 -7.97
C LEU A 204 13.82 4.49 -7.27
N ARG A 205 13.61 5.55 -8.07
CA ARG A 205 13.46 6.90 -7.51
C ARG A 205 12.22 6.99 -6.63
N PRO A 206 12.24 7.86 -5.59
CA PRO A 206 11.04 8.12 -4.81
C PRO A 206 9.88 8.56 -5.71
N GLY A 207 8.77 7.87 -5.57
CA GLY A 207 7.51 8.04 -6.29
C GLY A 207 7.21 6.86 -7.20
N THR A 208 8.25 6.24 -7.78
CA THR A 208 8.10 5.25 -8.85
C THR A 208 7.37 3.99 -8.40
N THR A 209 7.67 3.43 -7.22
CA THR A 209 7.02 2.19 -6.75
C THR A 209 5.53 2.39 -6.44
N GLY A 210 5.12 3.58 -6.02
CA GLY A 210 3.70 3.93 -5.93
C GLY A 210 3.02 3.99 -7.30
N GLY A 211 3.72 4.45 -8.33
CA GLY A 211 3.24 4.40 -9.72
C GLY A 211 3.13 2.97 -10.25
N ILE A 212 4.10 2.11 -9.92
CA ILE A 212 4.07 0.67 -10.23
C ILE A 212 2.86 0.01 -9.58
N TYR A 213 2.53 0.34 -8.33
CA TYR A 213 1.31 -0.16 -7.69
C TYR A 213 0.03 0.22 -8.46
N ILE A 214 -0.09 1.48 -8.89
CA ILE A 214 -1.25 1.96 -9.66
C ILE A 214 -1.36 1.22 -11.01
N LEU A 215 -0.24 1.07 -11.71
CA LEU A 215 -0.16 0.30 -12.95
C LEU A 215 -0.57 -1.16 -12.72
N TYR A 216 0.01 -1.81 -11.71
CA TYR A 216 -0.28 -3.18 -11.33
C TYR A 216 -1.76 -3.38 -11.03
N TYR A 217 -2.38 -2.48 -10.27
CA TYR A 217 -3.80 -2.55 -9.97
C TYR A 217 -4.66 -2.52 -11.23
N GLY A 218 -4.32 -1.66 -12.19
CA GLY A 218 -4.99 -1.60 -13.50
C GLY A 218 -4.84 -2.90 -14.29
N ILE A 219 -3.64 -3.48 -14.33
CA ILE A 219 -3.36 -4.76 -15.03
C ILE A 219 -4.18 -5.90 -14.42
N ILE A 220 -4.16 -6.05 -13.09
CA ILE A 220 -4.95 -7.09 -12.41
C ILE A 220 -6.44 -6.88 -12.66
N ARG A 221 -6.93 -5.64 -12.59
CA ARG A 221 -8.34 -5.35 -12.85
C ARG A 221 -8.74 -5.71 -14.28
N ALA A 222 -7.89 -5.40 -15.27
CA ALA A 222 -8.12 -5.74 -16.67
C ALA A 222 -8.16 -7.27 -16.90
N GLY A 223 -7.29 -8.02 -16.22
CA GLY A 223 -7.22 -9.49 -16.35
C GLY A 223 -8.31 -10.23 -15.59
N MET A 224 -8.68 -9.76 -14.40
CA MET A 224 -9.63 -10.47 -13.52
C MET A 224 -11.09 -10.13 -13.79
N GLU A 225 -11.40 -8.92 -14.26
CA GLU A 225 -12.80 -8.52 -14.47
C GLU A 225 -13.55 -9.38 -15.50
N PRO A 226 -12.97 -9.79 -16.65
CA PRO A 226 -13.65 -10.69 -17.58
C PRO A 226 -13.98 -12.07 -17.01
N LEU A 227 -13.28 -12.49 -15.95
CA LEU A 227 -13.50 -13.78 -15.29
C LEU A 227 -14.58 -13.70 -14.20
N ARG A 228 -14.99 -12.49 -13.82
CA ARG A 228 -15.96 -12.24 -12.75
C ARG A 228 -17.38 -12.49 -13.22
N ASP A 229 -18.20 -13.08 -12.36
CA ASP A 229 -19.62 -13.21 -12.65
C ASP A 229 -20.28 -11.81 -12.61
N GLY A 230 -20.96 -11.42 -13.70
CA GLY A 230 -21.49 -10.07 -13.86
C GLY A 230 -20.45 -9.00 -14.22
N SER A 231 -19.46 -9.29 -15.06
CA SER A 231 -18.50 -8.31 -15.59
C SER A 231 -19.17 -7.01 -16.09
N TYR A 232 -18.74 -5.84 -15.60
CA TYR A 232 -19.26 -4.54 -16.06
C TYR A 232 -18.25 -3.78 -16.92
N THR A 233 -18.72 -3.19 -18.03
CA THR A 233 -17.90 -2.39 -18.96
C THR A 233 -17.17 -1.24 -18.26
N ILE A 234 -17.79 -0.63 -17.24
CA ILE A 234 -17.17 0.47 -16.47
C ILE A 234 -15.84 0.08 -15.84
N TYR A 235 -15.69 -1.17 -15.39
CA TYR A 235 -14.46 -1.62 -14.75
C TYR A 235 -13.32 -1.85 -15.74
N LYS A 236 -13.62 -2.08 -17.03
CA LYS A 236 -12.61 -2.08 -18.09
C LYS A 236 -12.06 -0.68 -18.33
N VAL A 237 -12.93 0.33 -18.34
CA VAL A 237 -12.52 1.75 -18.45
C VAL A 237 -11.67 2.14 -17.25
N ILE A 238 -12.11 1.81 -16.03
CA ILE A 238 -11.33 2.06 -14.81
C ILE A 238 -9.96 1.41 -14.91
N ALA A 239 -9.87 0.12 -15.30
CA ALA A 239 -8.60 -0.56 -15.47
C ALA A 239 -7.65 0.18 -16.42
N SER A 240 -8.14 0.62 -17.59
CA SER A 240 -7.36 1.42 -18.54
C SER A 240 -6.86 2.74 -17.95
N LEU A 241 -7.68 3.45 -17.19
CA LEU A 241 -7.28 4.70 -16.51
C LEU A 241 -6.15 4.45 -15.50
N TYR A 242 -6.22 3.37 -14.73
CA TYR A 242 -5.15 2.98 -13.81
C TYR A 242 -3.86 2.61 -14.56
N ILE A 243 -3.94 1.90 -15.68
CA ILE A 243 -2.76 1.55 -16.49
C ILE A 243 -2.09 2.81 -17.02
N ILE A 244 -2.84 3.71 -17.66
CA ILE A 244 -2.33 4.95 -18.23
C ILE A 244 -1.77 5.87 -17.13
N GLY A 245 -2.50 6.04 -16.03
CA GLY A 245 -2.07 6.85 -14.89
C GLY A 245 -0.81 6.31 -14.23
N GLY A 246 -0.74 4.99 -14.04
CA GLY A 246 0.44 4.31 -13.48
C GLY A 246 1.68 4.48 -14.34
N LEU A 247 1.56 4.22 -15.66
CA LEU A 247 2.66 4.45 -16.62
C LEU A 247 3.13 5.90 -16.62
N THR A 248 2.18 6.84 -16.63
CA THR A 248 2.49 8.27 -16.60
C THR A 248 3.26 8.63 -15.34
N LEU A 249 2.83 8.17 -14.17
CA LEU A 249 3.52 8.43 -12.90
C LEU A 249 4.91 7.79 -12.83
N ILE A 250 5.08 6.58 -13.36
CA ILE A 250 6.40 5.93 -13.47
C ILE A 250 7.32 6.78 -14.33
N ILE A 251 6.88 7.19 -15.51
CA ILE A 251 7.68 8.01 -16.42
C ILE A 251 8.04 9.36 -15.78
N LEU A 252 7.05 10.00 -15.14
CA LEU A 252 7.23 11.27 -14.47
C LEU A 252 8.23 11.17 -13.31
N PHE A 253 8.07 10.23 -12.39
CA PHE A 253 8.94 10.13 -11.21
C PHE A 253 10.32 9.57 -11.52
N GLU A 254 10.40 8.60 -12.44
CA GLU A 254 11.65 7.92 -12.74
C GLU A 254 12.53 8.72 -13.71
N PHE A 255 11.94 9.37 -14.73
CA PHE A 255 12.73 9.98 -15.80
C PHE A 255 12.63 11.51 -15.87
N ILE A 256 11.43 12.08 -15.72
CA ILE A 256 11.19 13.50 -16.04
C ILE A 256 11.48 14.42 -14.85
N ILE A 257 10.87 14.15 -13.69
CA ILE A 257 10.88 15.10 -12.59
C ILE A 257 12.26 15.09 -11.92
N LYS A 258 12.90 16.27 -11.89
CA LYS A 258 14.20 16.48 -11.24
C LYS A 258 14.20 15.92 -9.81
N LEU A 259 15.27 15.17 -9.51
CA LEU A 259 15.56 14.66 -8.18
C LEU A 259 16.11 15.79 -7.31
N ASN A 260 15.36 16.14 -6.27
CA ASN A 260 15.82 17.02 -5.21
C ASN A 260 16.45 16.24 -4.05
N PHE A 261 17.07 15.09 -4.37
CA PHE A 261 17.72 14.22 -3.41
C PHE A 261 19.22 14.10 -3.72
N ASN A 262 20.03 13.96 -2.67
CA ASN A 262 21.37 13.43 -2.77
C ASN A 262 21.28 11.90 -2.90
N VAL A 263 22.02 11.33 -3.85
CA VAL A 263 21.93 9.90 -4.20
C VAL A 263 23.25 9.22 -3.85
N PHE A 264 23.22 8.25 -2.94
CA PHE A 264 24.39 7.45 -2.56
C PHE A 264 24.14 5.98 -2.86
N ARG A 265 25.12 5.28 -3.45
CA ARG A 265 25.08 3.82 -3.65
C ARG A 265 25.96 3.13 -2.63
N ILE A 266 25.39 2.20 -1.88
CA ILE A 266 26.08 1.44 -0.84
C ILE A 266 26.07 -0.05 -1.24
N PRO A 267 27.22 -0.67 -1.55
CA PRO A 267 27.27 -2.10 -1.85
C PRO A 267 26.94 -2.91 -0.59
N LEU A 268 26.11 -3.95 -0.74
CA LEU A 268 25.68 -4.82 0.36
C LEU A 268 26.63 -6.00 0.58
N SER A 269 27.54 -6.26 -0.35
CA SER A 269 28.55 -7.33 -0.24
C SER A 269 29.96 -6.75 -0.33
N LYS A 270 30.88 -7.36 0.42
CA LYS A 270 32.33 -7.07 0.33
C LYS A 270 32.95 -7.61 -0.97
N ASN A 271 32.31 -8.60 -1.60
CA ASN A 271 32.76 -9.12 -2.89
C ASN A 271 32.39 -8.12 -4.00
N GLU A 272 33.37 -7.72 -4.82
CA GLU A 272 33.22 -6.65 -5.79
C GLU A 272 32.17 -6.96 -6.90
N LYS A 273 32.05 -8.23 -7.33
CA LYS A 273 31.04 -8.63 -8.31
C LYS A 273 29.63 -8.61 -7.69
N LEU A 274 29.49 -9.14 -6.48
CA LEU A 274 28.21 -9.15 -5.77
C LEU A 274 27.81 -7.75 -5.30
N GLY A 275 28.75 -6.88 -4.94
CA GLY A 275 28.50 -5.50 -4.54
C GLY A 275 28.04 -4.60 -5.68
N LYS A 276 28.35 -4.94 -6.93
CA LYS A 276 27.81 -4.28 -8.13
C LYS A 276 26.34 -4.66 -8.40
N ILE A 277 25.93 -5.86 -8.01
CA ILE A 277 24.56 -6.38 -8.21
C ILE A 277 23.66 -6.02 -7.03
N PHE A 278 24.12 -6.31 -5.81
CA PHE A 278 23.41 -6.04 -4.57
C PHE A 278 23.92 -4.74 -3.96
N TYR A 279 23.26 -3.65 -4.30
CA TYR A 279 23.51 -2.34 -3.72
C TYR A 279 22.19 -1.73 -3.21
N PHE A 280 22.32 -0.89 -2.19
CA PHE A 280 21.25 -0.08 -1.64
C PHE A 280 21.45 1.38 -2.08
N ILE A 281 20.39 2.02 -2.59
CA ILE A 281 20.43 3.45 -2.91
C ILE A 281 19.85 4.24 -1.73
N VAL A 282 20.55 5.26 -1.29
CA VAL A 282 20.05 6.22 -0.30
C VAL A 282 19.65 7.50 -1.03
N TYR A 283 18.40 7.91 -0.87
CA TYR A 283 17.89 9.21 -1.32
C TYR A 283 17.73 10.13 -0.11
N GLU A 284 18.65 11.07 0.09
CA GLU A 284 18.58 12.04 1.19
C GLU A 284 18.05 13.37 0.67
N ASP A 285 17.09 14.00 1.36
CA ASP A 285 16.52 15.28 0.92
C ASP A 285 17.64 16.34 0.86
N LYS A 286 17.73 17.10 -0.24
CA LYS A 286 18.65 18.25 -0.30
C LYS A 286 18.24 19.25 0.78
N VAL A 287 19.16 19.58 1.68
CA VAL A 287 18.93 20.58 2.73
C VAL A 287 18.51 21.88 2.04
N LYS A 288 17.26 22.30 2.25
CA LYS A 288 16.80 23.61 1.81
C LYS A 288 17.37 24.64 2.79
N ASN A 289 18.32 25.42 2.30
CA ASN A 289 19.01 26.52 2.98
C ASN A 289 19.89 26.09 4.15
N ILE A 290 21.15 25.80 3.85
CA ILE A 290 22.22 26.39 4.65
C ILE A 290 22.94 27.31 3.68
N ASP A 291 22.89 28.62 3.92
CA ASP A 291 23.89 29.55 3.39
C ASP A 291 25.22 29.12 3.99
N VAL A 292 25.86 28.12 3.38
CA VAL A 292 27.28 27.90 3.60
C VAL A 292 27.94 28.84 2.61
N SER A 293 28.40 29.99 3.10
CA SER A 293 29.50 30.70 2.47
C SER A 293 30.62 29.68 2.28
N ILE A 294 30.76 29.18 1.06
CA ILE A 294 31.83 28.27 0.69
C ILE A 294 33.09 29.12 0.72
N GLU A 295 33.86 29.05 1.80
CA GLU A 295 35.28 29.33 1.70
C GLU A 295 35.85 28.30 0.72
N GLU A 296 36.36 28.83 -0.37
CA GLU A 296 36.82 28.13 -1.56
C GLU A 296 38.12 27.37 -1.28
N ASN A 297 38.08 26.34 -0.40
CA ASN A 297 39.28 25.53 -0.19
C ASN A 297 39.12 24.11 0.35
N ASP A 298 37.97 23.45 0.18
CA ASP A 298 37.89 22.04 0.58
C ASP A 298 37.13 21.17 -0.44
N GLN A 299 37.85 20.77 -1.48
CA GLN A 299 37.45 19.62 -2.30
C GLN A 299 37.34 18.38 -1.40
N PRO A 300 36.21 17.65 -1.38
CA PRO A 300 36.08 16.50 -0.51
C PRO A 300 36.95 15.36 -1.05
N LYS A 301 38.14 15.19 -0.46
CA LYS A 301 38.94 13.98 -0.60
C LYS A 301 38.09 12.77 -0.21
N LYS A 302 38.28 11.68 -0.96
CA LYS A 302 37.71 10.31 -0.87
C LYS A 302 37.85 9.66 0.54
N GLU A 303 37.42 10.30 1.62
CA GLU A 303 37.43 9.71 2.95
C GLU A 303 36.04 9.14 3.29
N SER A 304 35.97 7.82 3.08
CA SER A 304 34.99 6.86 3.58
C SER A 304 34.14 7.36 4.77
N TRP A 305 32.83 7.32 4.59
CA TRP A 305 31.78 7.58 5.59
C TRP A 305 31.98 6.83 6.93
N ILE A 306 32.78 5.75 6.93
CA ILE A 306 33.15 4.98 8.13
C ILE A 306 33.97 5.84 9.12
N LYS A 307 34.80 6.79 8.64
CA LYS A 307 35.55 7.72 9.50
C LYS A 307 34.62 8.73 10.19
N ARG A 308 33.60 9.25 9.48
CA ARG A 308 32.60 10.18 10.05
C ARG A 308 31.73 9.52 11.12
N LEU A 309 31.39 8.24 10.96
CA LEU A 309 30.67 7.47 11.98
C LEU A 309 31.53 7.21 13.23
N LYS A 310 32.85 6.98 13.08
CA LYS A 310 33.77 6.85 14.22
C LYS A 310 34.02 8.17 14.96
N LEU A 311 34.10 9.29 14.24
CA LEU A 311 34.27 10.62 14.84
C LEU A 311 33.05 11.03 15.67
N LYS A 312 31.82 10.83 15.16
CA LYS A 312 30.59 11.11 15.92
C LYS A 312 30.43 10.26 17.19
N LYS A 313 30.95 9.03 17.19
CA LYS A 313 30.97 8.16 18.39
C LYS A 313 32.03 8.58 19.41
N LYS A 314 33.12 9.23 18.97
CA LYS A 314 34.20 9.70 19.84
C LYS A 314 33.88 11.04 20.49
N THR A 315 33.18 11.94 19.78
CA THR A 315 32.70 13.22 20.36
C THR A 315 31.63 13.00 21.42
N ASN A 316 30.68 12.07 21.22
CA ASN A 316 29.65 11.78 22.22
C ASN A 316 30.16 11.05 23.48
N ASN A 317 31.35 10.46 23.44
CA ASN A 317 31.97 9.79 24.60
C ASN A 317 32.95 10.70 25.37
N ASN A 318 33.25 11.91 24.86
CA ASN A 318 34.18 12.84 25.50
C ASN A 318 33.49 14.00 26.25
N GLU A 319 32.16 14.06 26.26
CA GLU A 319 31.39 15.11 26.98
C GLU A 319 30.87 14.65 28.36
N SER A 320 31.31 13.49 28.88
CA SER A 320 30.85 12.98 30.19
C SER A 320 31.96 12.81 31.25
N SER A 321 33.08 13.53 31.16
CA SER A 321 34.19 13.37 32.14
C SER A 321 35.00 14.63 32.47
N LEU A 322 34.36 15.79 32.62
CA LEU A 322 34.95 17.02 33.22
C LEU A 322 33.80 17.79 33.91
N GLY A 323 33.73 18.07 35.22
CA GLY A 323 34.53 17.75 36.38
C GLY A 323 33.69 18.06 37.64
N VAL A 324 33.91 17.28 38.71
CA VAL A 324 33.53 17.61 40.10
C VAL A 324 34.80 18.14 40.79
N THR A 325 34.60 19.00 41.80
CA THR A 325 35.56 19.72 42.69
C THR A 325 35.94 21.11 42.17
N SER A 326 35.80 22.19 42.93
CA SER A 326 35.72 22.40 44.40
C SER A 326 34.56 23.31 44.80
#